data_AF-Q096J1-F1
#
_entry.id   AF-Q096J1-F1
#
_cell.length_a   1.000
_cell.length_b   1.000
_cell.length_c   1.000
_cell.angle_alpha   90.00
_cell.angle_beta   90.00
_cell.angle_gamma   90.00
#
_symmetry.space_group_name_H-M   'P 1'
#
loop_
_entity.id
_entity.type
_entity.pdbx_description
1 polymer ?
#
loop_
_entity_poly.entity_id
_entity_poly.type
_entity_poly.pdbx_seq_one_letter_code
_entity_poly.pdbx_strand_id
1 'polypeptide(L)' 'MDEAAALLRVNRKTLYESIRLEQVPGVVHIGRSIRLRRSVLLTWVPGNSSPALGKKP' A
#
# COMPACT_ATOMS: atom_id res chain seq x y z
N MET A 1 -4.16 -5.20 7.55
CA MET A 1 -4.17 -5.16 6.08
C MET A 1 -5.52 -4.73 5.55
N ASP A 2 -6.59 -5.41 5.95
CA ASP A 2 -7.96 -5.15 5.47
C ASP A 2 -8.43 -3.71 5.75
N GLU A 3 -8.11 -3.16 6.93
CA GLU A 3 -8.40 -1.75 7.26
C GLU A 3 -7.75 -0.77 6.28
N ALA A 4 -6.47 -0.96 5.94
CA ALA A 4 -5.77 -0.07 5.02
C ALA A 4 -6.25 -0.24 3.58
N ALA A 5 -6.60 -1.47 3.17
CA ALA A 5 -7.18 -1.74 1.86
C ALA A 5 -8.54 -1.05 1.71
N ALA A 6 -9.39 -1.11 2.75
CA ALA A 6 -10.67 -0.41 2.80
C ALA A 6 -10.49 1.11 2.80
N LEU A 7 -9.54 1.64 3.58
CA LEU A 7 -9.25 3.07 3.65
C LEU A 7 -8.80 3.66 2.30
N LEU A 8 -7.97 2.91 1.58
CA LEU A 8 -7.45 3.30 0.26
C LEU A 8 -8.37 2.90 -0.90
N ARG A 9 -9.46 2.16 -0.63
CA ARG A 9 -10.35 1.56 -1.64
C ARG A 9 -9.62 0.72 -2.69
N VAL A 10 -8.62 -0.05 -2.27
CA VAL A 10 -7.89 -0.98 -3.13
C VAL A 10 -8.15 -2.42 -2.74
N ASN A 11 -7.93 -3.35 -3.67
CA ASN A 11 -7.93 -4.76 -3.32
C ASN A 11 -6.76 -5.07 -2.37
N ARG A 12 -6.99 -5.91 -1.36
CA ARG A 12 -5.97 -6.41 -0.43
C ARG A 12 -4.72 -6.95 -1.15
N LYS A 13 -4.91 -7.66 -2.27
CA LYS A 13 -3.80 -8.21 -3.07
C LYS A 13 -2.97 -7.10 -3.71
N THR A 14 -3.64 -6.06 -4.24
CA THR A 14 -2.97 -4.87 -4.79
C THR A 14 -2.16 -4.15 -3.73
N LEU A 15 -2.74 -3.94 -2.54
CA LEU A 15 -2.03 -3.31 -1.43
C LEU A 15 -0.80 -4.12 -1.01
N TYR A 16 -0.93 -5.44 -0.95
CA TYR A 16 0.19 -6.32 -0.61
C TYR A 16 1.34 -6.22 -1.62
N GLU A 17 1.04 -6.25 -2.93
CA GLU A 17 2.06 -6.07 -3.97
C GLU A 17 2.70 -4.68 -3.89
N SER A 18 1.91 -3.61 -3.70
CA SER A 18 2.47 -2.26 -3.53
C SER A 18 3.38 -2.15 -2.31
N ILE A 19 3.07 -2.85 -1.22
CA ILE A 19 3.93 -2.93 -0.03
C ILE A 19 5.20 -3.72 -0.32
N ARG A 20 5.08 -4.86 -1.03
CA ARG A 20 6.22 -5.67 -1.47
C ARG A 20 7.16 -4.91 -2.39
N LEU A 21 6.62 -4.01 -3.20
CA LEU A 21 7.36 -3.12 -4.10
C LEU A 21 7.84 -1.84 -3.39
N GLU A 22 7.67 -1.73 -2.08
CA GLU A 22 8.06 -0.56 -1.26
C GLU A 22 7.42 0.76 -1.71
N GLN A 23 6.27 0.68 -2.40
CA GLN A 23 5.56 1.84 -2.96
C GLN A 23 4.58 2.47 -1.97
N VAL A 24 4.39 1.88 -0.79
CA VAL A 24 3.45 2.35 0.21
C VAL A 24 4.24 2.93 1.39
N PRO A 25 4.07 4.22 1.70
CA PRO A 25 4.79 4.85 2.80
C PRO A 25 4.23 4.44 4.16
N GLY A 26 5.08 4.48 5.20
CA GLY A 26 4.66 4.23 6.58
C GLY A 26 4.34 2.78 6.91
N VAL A 27 4.83 1.84 6.09
CA VAL A 27 4.83 0.40 6.37
C VAL A 27 5.81 0.09 7.50
N VAL A 28 5.37 -0.69 8.48
CA VAL A 28 6.20 -1.21 9.56
C VAL A 28 5.98 -2.71 9.67
N HIS A 29 7.06 -3.47 9.58
CA HIS A 29 7.07 -4.91 9.80
C HIS A 29 7.29 -5.19 11.30
N ILE A 30 6.29 -5.78 11.95
CA ILE A 30 6.38 -6.23 13.34
C ILE A 30 6.30 -7.76 13.32
N GLY A 31 7.46 -8.40 13.29
CA GLY A 31 7.57 -9.84 13.07
C GLY A 31 6.91 -10.24 11.74
N ARG A 32 5.90 -11.11 11.80
CA ARG A 32 5.10 -11.55 10.63
C ARG A 32 3.94 -10.62 10.29
N SER A 33 3.70 -9.59 11.10
CA SER A 33 2.59 -8.66 10.93
C SER A 33 3.04 -7.40 10.21
N ILE A 34 2.26 -6.96 9.22
CA ILE A 34 2.48 -5.68 8.54
C ILE A 34 1.50 -4.65 9.09
N ARG A 35 2.03 -3.53 9.58
CA ARG A 35 1.27 -2.39 10.10
C ARG A 35 1.52 -1.17 9.22
N LEU A 36 0.51 -0.33 9.10
CA LEU A 36 0.57 0.91 8.32
C LEU A 36 0.19 2.07 9.24
N ARG A 37 1.00 3.13 9.24
CA ARG A 37 0.65 4.35 9.97
C ARG A 37 -0.50 5.06 9.25
N ARG A 38 -1.66 5.11 9.91
CA ARG A 38 -2.87 5.73 9.37
C ARG A 38 -2.66 7.19 8.96
N SER A 39 -1.94 7.99 9.76
CA SER A 39 -1.65 9.39 9.43
C SER A 39 -0.91 9.54 8.10
N VAL A 40 0.12 8.72 7.89
CA VAL A 40 0.92 8.70 6.66
C VAL A 40 0.06 8.30 5.46
N LEU A 41 -0.80 7.29 5.63
CA LEU A 41 -1.74 6.86 4.60
C LEU A 41 -2.79 7.92 4.24
N LEU A 42 -3.27 8.70 5.22
CA LEU A 42 -4.26 9.75 4.98
C LEU A 42 -3.65 10.97 4.27
N THR A 43 -2.38 11.27 4.53
CA THR A 43 -1.66 12.36 3.84
C THR A 43 -1.10 11.92 2.48
N TRP A 44 -1.07 10.61 2.21
CA TRP A 44 -0.53 10.05 0.99
C TRP A 44 -1.58 10.07 -0.11
N VAL A 45 -1.25 10.73 -1.22
CA VAL A 45 -2.12 10.82 -2.39
C VAL A 45 -1.93 9.57 -3.26
N PRO A 46 -2.96 8.73 -3.44
CA PRO A 46 -2.87 7.59 -4.35
C PRO A 46 -2.76 8.11 -5.78
N GLY A 47 -1.55 8.00 -6.35
CA GLY A 47 -1.18 8.58 -7.63
C GLY A 47 0.33 8.78 -7.79
N ASN A 48 1.08 8.82 -6.67
CA ASN A 48 2.53 8.93 -6.67
C ASN A 48 3.28 7.58 -6.63
N SER A 49 2.55 6.47 -6.62
CA SER A 49 3.13 5.13 -6.73
C SER A 49 3.05 4.71 -8.19
N SER A 50 4.21 4.58 -8.82
CA SER A 50 4.33 4.13 -10.21
C SER A 50 3.41 2.94 -10.47
N PRO A 51 2.68 2.91 -11.60
CA PRO A 51 1.68 1.90 -11.85
C PRO A 51 2.33 0.52 -11.79
N ALA A 52 1.92 -0.28 -10.80
CA ALA A 52 2.25 -1.69 -10.70
C ALA A 52 1.57 -2.52 -11.82
N LEU A 53 0.70 -1.90 -12.63
CA LEU A 53 0.38 -2.39 -13.96
C LEU A 53 1.53 -2.01 -14.89
N GLY A 54 2.49 -2.91 -15.03
CA GLY A 54 3.42 -2.86 -16.14
C GLY A 54 2.64 -2.60 -17.43
N LYS A 55 3.03 -1.54 -18.14
CA LYS A 55 2.70 -1.36 -19.54
C LYS A 55 3.09 -2.67 -20.24
N LYS A 56 2.11 -3.50 -20.57
CA LYS A 56 2.33 -4.60 -21.50
C LYS A 56 2.40 -3.95 -22.89
N PRO A 57 3.47 -4.16 -23.68
CA PRO A 57 3.55 -3.66 -25.05
C PRO A 57 2.43 -4.24 -25.92
#